data_AF-A0AAP3UZL2-F1
#
_entry.id   AF-A0AAP3UZL2-F1
#
_cell.length_a   1.000
_cell.length_b   1.000
_cell.length_c   1.000
_cell.angle_alpha   90.00
_cell.angle_beta   90.00
_cell.angle_gamma   90.00
#
_symmetry.space_group_name_H-M   'P 1'
#
loop_
_entity.id
_entity.type
_entity.pdbx_description
1 polymer ?
#
loop_
_entity_poly.entity_id
_entity_poly.type
_entity_poly.pdbx_seq_one_letter_code
_entity_poly.pdbx_strand_id
1 'polypeptide(L)' 'MGAGLDGRQKTEEARDADRKLTLSLPAAVVRELRRRMAAEETTMRALVLEALQAAGYAVPAAEIRDRRRRGPAR' A
#
# COMPACT_ATOMS: atom_id res chain seq x y z
N MET A 1 -0.97 -20.41 33.91
CA MET A 1 0.15 -19.87 33.11
C MET A 1 -0.17 -20.13 31.64
N GLY A 2 -0.62 -19.12 30.90
CA GLY A 2 -0.90 -19.20 29.47
C GLY A 2 -0.79 -17.78 28.91
N ALA A 3 0.19 -17.56 28.05
CA ALA A 3 0.76 -16.26 27.71
C ALA A 3 -0.18 -15.38 26.86
N GLY A 4 -0.44 -14.15 27.32
CA GLY A 4 -1.08 -13.10 26.53
C GLY A 4 -0.06 -12.35 25.67
N LEU A 5 0.27 -12.87 24.49
CA LEU A 5 1.25 -12.26 23.56
C LEU A 5 0.63 -11.70 22.26
N ASP A 6 -0.64 -11.96 21.97
CA ASP A 6 -1.31 -11.48 20.75
C ASP A 6 -1.70 -9.99 20.74
N GLY A 7 -1.70 -9.34 21.91
CA GLY A 7 -2.19 -7.96 22.05
C GLY A 7 -1.20 -6.87 21.59
N ARG A 8 0.11 -7.14 21.61
CA ARG A 8 1.14 -6.13 21.26
C ARG A 8 1.37 -6.01 19.75
N GLN A 9 1.29 -7.12 19.00
CA GLN A 9 1.62 -7.12 17.57
C GLN A 9 0.63 -6.27 16.74
N LYS A 10 -0.67 -6.30 17.08
CA LYS A 10 -1.71 -5.51 16.41
C LYS A 10 -1.54 -3.99 16.54
N THR A 11 -0.83 -3.50 17.56
CA THR A 11 -0.70 -2.05 17.82
C THR A 11 0.51 -1.41 17.14
N GLU A 12 1.55 -2.18 16.80
CA GLU A 12 2.69 -1.70 16.01
C GLU A 12 2.37 -1.64 14.51
N GLU A 13 1.72 -2.67 13.95
CA GLU A 13 1.32 -2.72 12.53
C GLU A 13 0.41 -1.55 12.12
N ALA A 14 -0.47 -1.12 13.03
CA ALA A 14 -1.37 0.01 12.82
C ALA A 14 -0.65 1.37 12.81
N ARG A 15 0.50 1.48 13.49
CA ARG A 15 1.31 2.72 13.55
C ARG A 15 2.27 2.84 12.36
N ASP A 16 2.76 1.72 11.82
CA ASP A 16 3.60 1.71 10.60
C ASP A 16 2.79 1.91 9.30
N ALA A 17 1.47 1.76 9.34
CA ALA A 17 0.61 1.80 8.15
C ALA A 17 0.58 3.15 7.41
N ASP A 18 1.04 4.26 8.01
CA ASP A 18 1.17 5.57 7.36
C ASP A 18 2.63 6.05 7.23
N ARG A 19 3.59 5.14 7.30
CA ARG A 19 4.99 5.51 7.08
C ARG A 19 5.20 5.86 5.60
N LYS A 20 5.40 7.15 5.33
CA LYS A 20 5.65 7.65 3.97
C LYS A 20 7.04 7.22 3.51
N LEU A 21 7.10 6.49 2.41
CA LEU A 21 8.33 6.09 1.73
C LEU A 21 8.51 6.95 0.48
N THR A 22 9.71 7.52 0.30
CA THR A 22 10.08 8.21 -0.93
C THR A 22 10.86 7.26 -1.83
N LEU A 23 10.44 7.15 -3.08
CA LEU A 23 11.08 6.30 -4.09
C LEU A 23 11.69 7.18 -5.19
N SER A 24 12.88 6.82 -5.65
CA SER A 24 13.47 7.38 -6.86
C SER A 24 13.28 6.39 -8.01
N LEU A 25 12.60 6.82 -9.06
CA LEU A 25 12.30 6.01 -10.24
C LEU A 25 12.73 6.74 -11.51
N PRO A 26 13.10 6.03 -12.58
CA PRO A 26 13.34 6.65 -13.88
C PRO A 26 12.11 7.45 -14.35
N ALA A 27 12.33 8.61 -14.97
CA ALA A 27 11.26 9.50 -15.40
C ALA A 27 10.24 8.82 -16.33
N ALA A 28 10.72 7.92 -17.21
CA ALA A 28 9.87 7.13 -18.10
C ALA A 28 8.89 6.23 -17.32
N VAL A 29 9.35 5.61 -16.23
CA VAL A 29 8.52 4.76 -15.36
C VAL A 29 7.45 5.60 -14.66
N VAL A 30 7.83 6.76 -14.13
CA VAL A 30 6.88 7.68 -13.47
C VAL A 30 5.80 8.15 -14.45
N ARG A 31 6.18 8.47 -15.69
CA ARG A 31 5.24 8.88 -16.74
C ARG A 31 4.23 7.78 -17.04
N GLU A 32 4.70 6.54 -17.18
CA GLU A 32 3.84 5.40 -17.46
C GLU A 32 2.90 5.08 -16.30
N LEU A 33 3.40 5.11 -15.05
CA LEU A 33 2.57 4.90 -13.87
C LEU A 33 1.45 5.96 -13.78
N ARG A 34 1.75 7.23 -14.08
CA ARG A 34 0.72 8.29 -14.13
C ARG A 34 -0.34 8.04 -15.20
N ARG A 35 0.05 7.52 -16.37
CA ARG A 35 -0.89 7.14 -17.43
C ARG A 35 -1.84 6.03 -16.96
N ARG A 36 -1.29 4.99 -16.33
CA ARG A 36 -2.07 3.87 -15.79
C ARG A 36 -2.99 4.28 -14.65
N MET A 37 -2.53 5.13 -13.73
CA MET A 37 -3.37 5.67 -12.65
C MET A 37 -4.66 6.31 -13.16
N ALA A 38 -4.54 7.09 -14.24
CA ALA A 38 -5.70 7.75 -14.85
C ALA A 38 -6.64 6.77 -15.55
N ALA A 39 -6.09 5.73 -16.21
CA ALA A 39 -6.88 4.74 -16.92
C ALA A 39 -7.60 3.74 -16.01
N GLU A 40 -6.98 3.38 -14.88
CA GLU A 40 -7.45 2.35 -13.95
C GLU A 40 -8.15 2.94 -12.71
N GLU A 41 -8.30 4.27 -12.65
CA GLU A 41 -8.89 5.01 -11.51
C GLU A 41 -8.28 4.60 -10.15
N THR A 42 -6.96 4.41 -10.12
CA THR A 42 -6.20 3.88 -8.97
C THR A 42 -5.12 4.86 -8.51
N THR A 43 -4.40 4.49 -7.44
CA THR A 43 -3.30 5.31 -6.90
C THR A 43 -1.92 4.81 -7.31
N MET A 44 -0.95 5.72 -7.32
CA MET A 44 0.47 5.40 -7.51
C MET A 44 0.93 4.29 -6.55
N ARG A 45 0.49 4.38 -5.28
CA ARG A 45 0.82 3.40 -4.25
C ARG A 45 0.27 2.01 -4.61
N ALA A 46 -1.00 1.92 -5.01
CA ALA A 46 -1.61 0.65 -5.40
C ALA A 46 -0.85 0.00 -6.57
N LEU A 47 -0.57 0.76 -7.63
CA LEU A 47 0.19 0.24 -8.78
C LEU A 47 1.60 -0.25 -8.41
N VAL A 48 2.30 0.47 -7.52
CA VAL A 48 3.63 0.06 -7.05
C VAL A 48 3.53 -1.21 -6.20
N LEU A 49 2.54 -1.28 -5.30
CA LEU A 49 2.32 -2.46 -4.45
C LEU A 49 1.93 -3.70 -5.27
N GLU A 50 1.10 -3.54 -6.30
CA GLU A 50 0.76 -4.60 -7.26
C GLU A 50 2.00 -5.07 -8.03
N ALA A 51 2.83 -4.15 -8.51
CA ALA A 51 4.06 -4.49 -9.21
C ALA A 51 5.04 -5.26 -8.30
N LEU A 52 5.15 -4.85 -7.02
CA LEU A 52 5.95 -5.58 -6.03
C LEU A 52 5.40 -6.97 -5.76
N GLN A 53 4.08 -7.12 -5.64
CA GLN A 53 3.45 -8.43 -5.50
C GLN A 53 3.73 -9.32 -6.72
N ALA A 54 3.57 -8.78 -7.93
CA ALA A 54 3.86 -9.49 -9.17
C ALA A 54 5.34 -9.88 -9.31
N ALA A 55 6.26 -9.10 -8.71
CA ALA A 55 7.68 -9.42 -8.62
C ALA A 55 8.02 -10.44 -7.51
N GLY A 56 7.03 -10.93 -6.76
CA GLY A 56 7.19 -11.97 -5.74
C GLY A 56 7.42 -11.45 -4.32
N TYR A 57 7.30 -10.14 -4.08
CA TYR A 57 7.37 -9.60 -2.72
C TYR A 57 6.08 -9.87 -1.94
N ALA A 58 6.20 -10.14 -0.64
CA ALA A 58 5.07 -10.34 0.25
C ALA A 58 4.35 -9.00 0.50
N VAL A 59 3.28 -8.75 -0.26
CA VAL A 59 2.42 -7.58 -0.12
C VAL A 59 1.01 -8.03 0.27
N PRO A 60 0.51 -7.68 1.47
CA PRO A 60 -0.85 -8.04 1.87
C PRO A 60 -1.89 -7.42 0.93
N ALA A 61 -2.88 -8.19 0.49
CA ALA A 61 -3.94 -7.71 -0.41
C ALA A 61 -4.75 -6.53 0.17
N ALA A 62 -4.80 -6.42 1.50
CA ALA A 62 -5.43 -5.29 2.19
C ALA A 62 -4.68 -3.96 1.99
N GLU A 63 -3.38 -4.00 1.67
CA GLU A 63 -2.56 -2.81 1.40
C GLU A 63 -2.76 -2.27 -0.02
N ILE A 64 -3.07 -3.15 -0.97
CA ILE A 64 -3.32 -2.80 -2.38
C ILE A 64 -4.66 -2.06 -2.52
N ARG A 65 -5.68 -2.47 -1.75
CA ARG A 65 -7.00 -1.83 -1.81
C ARG A 65 -6.91 -0.39 -1.30
N ASP A 66 -7.06 0.55 -2.23
CA ASP A 66 -6.99 1.98 -1.97
C ASP A 66 -7.96 2.39 -0.84
N ARG A 67 -7.41 2.94 0.26
CA ARG A 67 -8.21 3.49 1.37
C ARG A 67 -9.01 4.73 0.98
N ARG A 68 -8.82 5.32 -0.20
CA ARG A 68 -9.68 6.42 -0.70
C ARG A 68 -11.15 6.01 -0.85
N ARG A 69 -11.45 4.71 -1.03
CA ARG A 69 -12.84 4.20 -1.01
C ARG A 69 -13.46 4.20 0.40
N ARG A 70 -12.69 4.54 1.43
CA ARG A 70 -13.12 4.83 2.80
C ARG A 70 -12.87 6.31 3.12
N GLY A 71 -13.41 7.22 2.30
CA GLY A 71 -13.70 8.57 2.80
C GLY A 71 -14.72 8.49 3.94
N PRO A 72 -14.72 9.43 4.91
CA PRO A 72 -15.70 9.42 5.99
C PRO A 72 -17.10 9.48 5.37
N ALA A 73 -18.01 8.63 5.86
CA ALA A 73 -19.43 8.82 5.62
C ALA A 73 -19.74 10.27 6.02
N ARG A 74 -20.18 11.05 5.04
CA ARG A 74 -20.63 12.43 5.25
C ARG A 74 -22.13 12.42 5.51
#